data_AF-A0A2N8M4U8-F1
#
_entry.id   AF-A0A2N8M4U8-F1
#
_cell.length_a   1.000
_cell.length_b   1.000
_cell.length_c   1.000
_cell.angle_alpha   90.00
_cell.angle_beta   90.00
_cell.angle_gamma   90.00
#
_symmetry.space_group_name_H-M   'P 1'
#
loop_
_entity.id
_entity.type
_entity.pdbx_description
1 polymer ?
#
loop_
_entity_poly.entity_id
_entity_poly.type
_entity_poly.pdbx_seq_one_letter_code
_entity_poly.pdbx_strand_id
1 'polypeptide(L)'
;MKSDCVVRIVVFGMWVGLAGCTNVAGDHARVITTEETLEAPELLQMATEYFSGAGYDCGEDSRSELRCRKDLRDLYIHQTHAVVEIFEDKEAGHHLLMTTRWDEGLIPGELISSEFENPDVAGFCTSLDASGQGVCQIAE
;
A
#
# COMPACT_ATOMS: atom_id res chain seq x y z
N MET A 1 7.71 -7.32 12.15
CA MET A 1 8.48 -6.55 11.14
C MET A 1 9.43 -5.60 11.86
N LYS A 2 10.68 -5.48 11.42
CA LYS A 2 11.71 -4.66 12.08
C LYS A 2 11.58 -3.21 11.59
N SER A 3 11.44 -2.24 12.49
CA SER A 3 11.47 -0.82 12.12
C SER A 3 12.88 -0.45 11.68
N ASP A 4 13.13 -0.48 10.37
CA ASP A 4 14.41 -0.05 9.80
C ASP A 4 14.39 1.47 9.61
N CYS A 5 14.89 2.18 10.63
CA CYS A 5 15.04 3.63 10.61
C CYS A 5 16.28 4.00 9.76
N VAL A 6 16.08 4.34 8.48
CA VAL A 6 17.18 4.76 7.61
C VAL A 6 17.51 6.24 7.85
N VAL A 7 18.52 6.50 8.68
CA VAL A 7 19.04 7.85 8.94
C VAL A 7 19.96 8.28 7.79
N ARG A 8 19.52 9.25 6.98
CA ARG A 8 20.40 9.95 6.02
C ARG A 8 21.10 11.12 6.71
N ILE A 9 22.36 10.93 7.12
CA ILE A 9 23.20 11.99 7.68
C ILE A 9 23.84 12.78 6.53
N VAL A 10 23.44 14.04 6.34
CA VAL A 10 24.17 15.00 5.51
C VAL A 10 25.01 15.87 6.43
N VAL A 11 26.32 15.63 6.47
CA VAL A 11 27.27 16.42 7.25
C VAL A 11 27.65 17.67 6.44
N PHE A 12 26.96 18.79 6.69
CA PHE A 12 27.46 20.12 6.38
C PHE A 12 27.49 20.92 7.69
N GLY A 13 28.58 21.66 7.91
CA GLY A 13 28.99 22.19 9.21
C GLY A 13 27.87 22.78 10.06
N MET A 14 27.83 22.34 11.33
CA MET A 14 27.22 23.06 12.46
C MET A 14 25.75 23.45 12.28
N TRP A 15 24.91 22.55 11.78
CA TRP A 15 23.46 22.57 11.98
C TRP A 15 23.01 21.14 12.29
N VAL A 16 22.41 20.93 13.46
CA VAL A 16 21.75 19.66 13.78
C VAL A 16 20.58 19.54 12.82
N GLY A 17 20.75 18.73 11.77
CA GLY A 17 19.70 18.45 10.81
C GLY A 17 18.54 17.77 11.50
N LEU A 18 17.34 18.33 11.35
CA LEU A 18 16.09 17.67 11.70
C LEU A 18 16.01 16.38 10.86
N ALA A 19 16.38 15.25 11.45
CA ALA A 19 16.25 13.95 10.81
C ALA A 19 14.75 13.60 10.78
N GLY A 20 14.11 13.78 9.62
CA GLY A 20 12.80 13.22 9.36
C GLY A 20 12.90 11.70 9.42
N CYS A 21 12.04 11.07 10.21
CA CYS A 21 11.92 9.62 10.22
C CYS A 21 10.81 9.25 9.23
N THR A 22 11.08 8.29 8.35
CA THR A 22 10.03 7.61 7.58
C THR A 22 9.68 6.35 8.34
N ASN A 23 8.44 6.26 8.84
CA ASN A 23 7.91 5.03 9.43
C ASN A 23 7.02 4.34 8.39
N VAL A 24 7.13 3.02 8.29
CA VAL A 24 6.31 2.20 7.39
C VAL A 24 5.63 1.11 8.19
N ALA A 25 4.30 1.04 8.11
CA ALA A 25 3.49 -0.02 8.69
C ALA A 25 2.70 -0.72 7.58
N GLY A 26 2.72 -2.05 7.54
CA GLY A 26 1.97 -2.85 6.56
C GLY A 26 0.70 -3.43 7.16
N ASP A 27 -0.32 -3.59 6.33
CA ASP A 27 -1.45 -4.50 6.60
C ASP A 27 -1.04 -5.93 6.21
N HIS A 28 -1.90 -6.90 6.55
CA HIS A 28 -1.81 -8.27 6.07
C HIS A 28 -1.76 -8.31 4.54
N ALA A 29 -0.71 -8.96 4.01
CA ALA A 29 -0.66 -9.33 2.61
C ALA A 29 -1.82 -10.29 2.31
N ARG A 30 -2.43 -10.14 1.13
CA ARG A 30 -3.55 -10.97 0.70
C ARG A 30 -3.22 -11.61 -0.64
N VAL A 31 -3.44 -12.91 -0.76
CA VAL A 31 -3.46 -13.63 -2.02
C VAL A 31 -4.80 -13.36 -2.69
N ILE A 32 -4.77 -12.93 -3.95
CA ILE A 32 -5.93 -12.85 -4.82
C ILE A 32 -5.92 -14.08 -5.72
N THR A 33 -6.96 -14.89 -5.60
CA THR A 33 -7.27 -15.97 -6.54
C THR A 33 -8.41 -15.53 -7.41
N THR A 34 -8.18 -15.45 -8.72
CA THR A 34 -9.20 -15.08 -9.71
C THR A 34 -9.90 -16.31 -10.27
N GLU A 35 -11.12 -16.14 -10.75
CA GLU A 35 -11.77 -17.15 -11.59
C GLU A 35 -11.04 -17.27 -12.94
N GLU A 36 -11.16 -18.43 -13.61
CA GLU A 36 -10.48 -18.70 -14.90
C GLU A 36 -10.80 -17.67 -15.99
N THR A 37 -11.92 -16.95 -15.87
CA THR A 37 -12.35 -15.94 -16.84
C THR A 37 -11.78 -14.54 -16.59
N LEU A 38 -11.24 -14.27 -15.40
CA LEU A 38 -10.70 -12.95 -15.06
C LEU A 38 -9.19 -12.94 -15.27
N GLU A 39 -8.77 -12.30 -16.35
CA GLU A 39 -7.36 -12.16 -16.71
C GLU A 39 -6.65 -11.10 -15.87
N ALA A 40 -5.33 -11.21 -15.73
CA ALA A 40 -4.54 -10.26 -14.92
C ALA A 40 -4.77 -8.78 -15.29
N PRO A 41 -4.82 -8.37 -16.58
CA PRO A 41 -5.09 -6.97 -16.93
C PRO A 41 -6.48 -6.50 -16.52
N GLU A 42 -7.47 -7.39 -16.51
CA GLU A 42 -8.85 -7.07 -16.10
C GLU A 42 -8.93 -6.90 -14.58
N LEU A 43 -8.25 -7.76 -13.80
CA LEU A 43 -8.10 -7.60 -12.36
C LEU A 43 -7.46 -6.25 -12.01
N LEU A 44 -6.36 -5.89 -12.68
CA LEU A 44 -5.65 -4.63 -12.44
C LEU A 44 -6.52 -3.43 -12.81
N GLN A 45 -7.25 -3.48 -13.93
CA GLN A 45 -8.19 -2.44 -14.33
C GLN A 45 -9.32 -2.25 -13.30
N MET A 46 -9.92 -3.35 -12.83
CA MET A 46 -10.96 -3.30 -11.79
C MET A 46 -10.43 -2.68 -10.50
N ALA A 47 -9.21 -3.05 -10.10
CA ALA A 47 -8.58 -2.49 -8.92
C ALA A 47 -8.26 -1.00 -9.11
N THR A 48 -7.73 -0.59 -10.26
CA THR A 48 -7.52 0.83 -10.61
C THR A 48 -8.82 1.62 -10.48
N GLU A 49 -9.91 1.15 -11.04
CA GLU A 49 -11.22 1.81 -10.96
C GLU A 49 -11.73 1.92 -9.50
N TYR A 50 -11.66 0.82 -8.74
CA TYR A 50 -12.08 0.79 -7.36
C TYR A 50 -11.28 1.77 -6.50
N PHE A 51 -9.94 1.69 -6.54
CA PHE A 51 -9.09 2.52 -5.70
C PHE A 51 -9.10 3.99 -6.15
N SER A 52 -9.20 4.27 -7.45
CA SER A 52 -9.41 5.64 -7.94
C SER A 52 -10.73 6.22 -7.42
N GLY A 53 -11.81 5.43 -7.42
CA GLY A 53 -13.09 5.79 -6.81
C GLY A 53 -13.01 6.03 -5.30
N ALA A 54 -12.10 5.33 -4.61
CA ALA A 54 -11.79 5.54 -3.19
C ALA A 54 -10.83 6.73 -2.94
N GLY A 55 -10.40 7.45 -3.98
CA GLY A 55 -9.54 8.63 -3.88
C GLY A 55 -8.04 8.34 -3.88
N TYR A 56 -7.62 7.17 -4.37
CA TYR A 56 -6.20 6.91 -4.65
C TYR A 56 -5.81 7.47 -6.01
N ASP A 57 -4.59 7.99 -6.09
CA ASP A 57 -3.88 8.26 -7.33
C ASP A 57 -3.13 6.99 -7.74
N CYS A 58 -3.70 6.27 -8.70
CA CYS A 58 -3.08 5.14 -9.37
C CYS A 58 -2.44 5.72 -10.64
N GLY A 59 -1.10 5.85 -10.68
CA GLY A 59 -0.38 6.46 -11.80
C GLY A 59 -0.63 5.76 -13.14
N GLU A 60 0.13 6.11 -14.19
CA GLU A 60 -0.10 5.49 -15.51
C GLU A 60 0.08 3.97 -15.48
N ASP A 61 -0.96 3.24 -15.93
CA ASP A 61 -1.12 1.78 -15.92
C ASP A 61 0.17 1.02 -16.30
N SER A 62 0.90 0.52 -15.31
CA SER A 62 1.78 -0.62 -15.53
C SER A 62 0.92 -1.87 -15.69
N ARG A 63 0.84 -2.41 -16.91
CA ARG A 63 -0.01 -3.58 -17.24
C ARG A 63 0.32 -4.87 -16.46
N SER A 64 1.39 -4.88 -15.66
CA SER A 64 1.86 -6.03 -14.88
C SER A 64 1.79 -5.82 -13.37
N GLU A 65 1.56 -4.58 -12.91
CA GLU A 65 1.49 -4.27 -11.48
C GLU A 65 0.66 -3.01 -11.24
N LEU A 66 -0.12 -2.99 -10.17
CA LEU A 66 -0.82 -1.82 -9.70
C LEU A 66 -0.02 -1.15 -8.60
N ARG A 67 0.04 0.19 -8.61
CA ARG A 67 0.50 0.97 -7.47
C ARG A 67 -0.31 2.26 -7.33
N CYS A 68 -1.10 2.31 -6.27
CA CYS A 68 -2.03 3.39 -5.96
C CYS A 68 -1.63 4.08 -4.66
N ARG A 69 -1.61 5.42 -4.64
CA ARG A 69 -1.27 6.23 -3.46
C ARG A 69 -2.47 7.07 -3.01
N LYS A 70 -2.73 7.12 -1.71
CA LYS A 70 -3.73 8.03 -1.13
C LYS A 70 -3.16 8.72 0.09
N ASP A 71 -3.20 10.04 0.13
CA ASP A 71 -2.84 10.77 1.33
C ASP A 71 -3.96 10.59 2.37
N LEU A 72 -3.61 10.05 3.56
CA LEU A 72 -4.56 9.78 4.65
C LEU A 72 -4.74 11.00 5.55
N ARG A 73 -3.67 11.78 5.71
CA ARG A 73 -3.64 13.04 6.46
C ARG A 73 -2.60 13.97 5.84
N ASP A 74 -3.05 15.17 5.49
CA ASP A 74 -2.18 16.25 5.06
C ASP A 74 -2.07 17.29 6.18
N LEU A 75 -1.07 17.16 7.03
CA LEU A 75 -0.66 18.22 7.95
C LEU A 75 0.66 18.77 7.44
N TYR A 76 0.81 20.09 7.41
CA TYR A 76 1.99 20.80 6.88
C TYR A 76 3.36 20.34 7.47
N ILE A 77 3.35 19.61 8.58
CA ILE A 77 4.54 19.07 9.26
C ILE A 77 4.73 17.55 9.11
N HIS A 78 3.71 16.80 8.69
CA HIS A 78 3.70 15.33 8.58
C HIS A 78 2.84 14.87 7.40
N GLN A 79 3.41 14.06 6.52
CA GLN A 79 2.69 13.46 5.40
C GLN A 79 2.45 11.99 5.71
N THR A 80 1.18 11.63 5.96
CA THR A 80 0.78 10.23 6.10
C THR A 80 0.05 9.81 4.83
N HIS A 81 0.56 8.79 4.14
CA HIS A 81 -0.07 8.25 2.94
C HIS A 81 -0.14 6.72 2.98
N ALA A 82 -1.15 6.17 2.34
CA ALA A 82 -1.28 4.75 2.05
C ALA A 82 -0.80 4.46 0.63
N VAL A 83 -0.11 3.35 0.45
CA VAL A 83 0.22 2.76 -0.84
C VAL A 83 -0.46 1.40 -0.91
N VAL A 84 -1.15 1.14 -2.01
CA VAL A 84 -1.75 -0.17 -2.34
C VAL A 84 -1.04 -0.69 -3.57
N GLU A 85 -0.59 -1.94 -3.51
CA GLU A 85 0.15 -2.61 -4.57
C GLU A 85 -0.50 -3.95 -4.92
N ILE A 86 -0.65 -4.24 -6.21
CA ILE A 86 -1.04 -5.56 -6.72
C ILE A 86 0.01 -6.01 -7.72
N PHE A 87 0.58 -7.19 -7.53
CA PHE A 87 1.57 -7.75 -8.46
C PHE A 87 1.44 -9.27 -8.53
N GLU A 88 1.90 -9.86 -9.63
CA GLU A 88 1.91 -11.30 -9.81
C GLU A 88 3.05 -11.95 -9.02
N ASP A 89 2.73 -12.96 -8.20
CA ASP A 89 3.70 -13.93 -7.71
C ASP A 89 4.00 -14.94 -8.82
N LYS A 90 5.10 -14.71 -9.53
CA LYS A 90 5.54 -15.52 -10.68
C LYS A 90 5.84 -16.98 -10.31
N GLU A 91 6.12 -17.28 -9.05
CA GLU A 91 6.41 -18.64 -8.62
C GLU A 91 5.13 -19.42 -8.32
N ALA A 92 4.10 -18.72 -7.83
CA ALA A 92 2.88 -19.33 -7.35
C ALA A 92 1.64 -19.10 -8.23
N GLY A 93 1.75 -18.28 -9.29
CA GLY A 93 0.71 -18.08 -10.30
C GLY A 93 -0.54 -17.36 -9.78
N HIS A 94 -0.42 -16.60 -8.70
CA HIS A 94 -1.50 -15.80 -8.12
C HIS A 94 -1.05 -14.34 -7.96
N HIS A 95 -2.00 -13.44 -7.67
CA HIS A 95 -1.66 -12.05 -7.40
C HIS A 95 -1.56 -11.81 -5.89
N LEU A 96 -0.63 -10.96 -5.50
CA LEU A 96 -0.49 -10.48 -4.13
C LEU A 96 -1.00 -9.06 -4.06
N LEU A 97 -1.87 -8.80 -3.08
CA LEU A 97 -2.36 -7.49 -2.69
C LEU A 97 -1.72 -7.08 -1.38
N MET A 98 -0.98 -5.99 -1.42
CA MET A 98 -0.28 -5.44 -0.27
C MET A 98 -0.69 -3.99 -0.07
N THR A 99 -0.66 -3.54 1.19
CA THR A 99 -0.80 -2.12 1.48
C THR A 99 0.07 -1.71 2.63
N THR A 100 0.63 -0.51 2.51
CA THR A 100 1.54 0.08 3.48
C THR A 100 1.13 1.51 3.78
N ARG A 101 1.20 1.90 5.05
CA ARG A 101 1.12 3.28 5.51
C ARG A 101 2.52 3.82 5.68
N TRP A 102 2.75 4.99 5.11
CA TRP A 102 4.00 5.73 5.16
C TRP A 102 3.76 7.01 5.94
N ASP A 103 4.42 7.14 7.08
CA ASP A 103 4.43 8.35 7.90
C ASP A 103 5.77 9.06 7.70
N GLU A 104 5.75 10.16 6.95
CA GLU A 104 6.93 10.98 6.68
C GLU A 104 6.93 12.25 7.52
N GLY A 105 8.08 12.57 8.12
CA GLY A 105 8.31 13.84 8.80
C GLY A 105 8.92 13.68 10.19
N LEU A 106 8.70 14.68 11.05
CA LEU A 106 9.26 14.71 12.41
C LEU A 106 8.30 14.11 13.42
N ILE A 107 7.85 12.87 13.20
CA ILE A 107 7.04 12.15 14.18
C ILE A 107 7.97 11.22 14.97
N PRO A 108 8.03 11.36 16.31
CA PRO A 108 8.71 10.37 17.15
C PRO A 108 8.08 8.99 16.93
N GLY A 109 8.90 7.99 16.61
CA GLY A 109 8.42 6.64 16.28
C GLY A 109 7.55 6.00 17.37
N GLU A 110 7.75 6.37 18.64
CA GLU A 110 6.95 5.94 19.80
C GLU A 110 5.46 6.35 19.73
N LEU A 111 5.11 7.34 18.89
CA LEU A 111 3.75 7.84 18.73
C LEU A 111 3.03 7.25 17.51
N ILE A 112 3.71 6.42 16.72
CA ILE A 112 3.17 5.81 15.50
C ILE A 112 2.86 4.35 15.81
N SER A 113 1.58 3.98 15.66
CA SER A 113 1.19 2.57 15.76
C SER A 113 1.92 1.74 14.70
N SER A 114 2.52 0.63 15.12
CA SER A 114 3.05 -0.38 14.19
C SER A 114 1.94 -1.16 13.48
N GLU A 115 0.70 -1.06 13.97
CA GLU A 115 -0.47 -1.71 13.38
C GLU A 115 -1.13 -0.79 12.35
N PHE A 116 -1.54 -1.38 11.24
CA PHE A 116 -2.23 -0.71 10.16
C PHE A 116 -3.17 -1.70 9.47
N GLU A 117 -4.45 -1.35 9.39
CA GLU A 117 -5.43 -2.04 8.56
C GLU A 117 -6.00 -1.02 7.58
N ASN A 118 -6.09 -1.38 6.30
CA ASN A 118 -6.63 -0.48 5.29
C ASN A 118 -8.10 -0.85 4.98
N PRO A 119 -9.08 -0.02 5.35
CA PRO A 119 -10.48 -0.32 5.10
C PRO A 119 -10.83 -0.36 3.60
N ASP A 120 -10.09 0.38 2.76
CA ASP A 120 -10.32 0.37 1.32
C ASP A 120 -9.90 -0.98 0.70
N VAL A 121 -8.82 -1.60 1.21
CA VAL A 121 -8.39 -2.94 0.81
C VAL A 121 -9.39 -4.01 1.25
N ALA A 122 -9.91 -3.93 2.48
CA ALA A 122 -10.97 -4.84 2.93
C ALA A 122 -12.25 -4.68 2.09
N GLY A 123 -12.60 -3.45 1.73
CA GLY A 123 -13.71 -3.16 0.84
C GLY A 123 -13.52 -3.72 -0.57
N PHE A 124 -12.33 -3.57 -1.15
CA PHE A 124 -12.00 -4.15 -2.46
C PHE A 124 -12.18 -5.66 -2.46
N CYS A 125 -11.63 -6.35 -1.45
CA CYS A 125 -11.77 -7.80 -1.32
C CYS A 125 -13.23 -8.25 -1.16
N THR A 126 -14.04 -7.49 -0.42
CA THR A 126 -15.49 -7.75 -0.30
C THR A 126 -16.19 -7.56 -1.64
N SER A 127 -15.81 -6.53 -2.41
CA SER A 127 -16.37 -6.25 -3.73
C SER A 127 -15.99 -7.34 -4.74
N LEU A 128 -14.75 -7.82 -4.70
CA LEU A 128 -14.26 -8.88 -5.59
C LEU A 128 -15.02 -10.19 -5.34
N ASP A 129 -15.15 -10.60 -4.08
CA ASP A 129 -15.92 -11.79 -3.68
C ASP A 129 -17.40 -11.67 -4.05
N ALA A 130 -18.03 -10.53 -3.75
CA ALA A 130 -19.44 -10.28 -4.09
C ALA A 130 -19.71 -10.27 -5.61
N SER A 131 -18.69 -9.92 -6.42
CA SER A 131 -18.79 -9.97 -7.88
C SER A 131 -18.65 -11.39 -8.45
N GLY A 132 -18.16 -12.34 -7.65
CA GLY A 132 -17.90 -13.72 -8.06
C GLY A 132 -16.73 -13.86 -9.03
N GLN A 133 -15.84 -12.87 -9.13
CA GLN A 133 -14.70 -12.88 -10.06
C GLN A 133 -13.39 -13.31 -9.40
N GLY A 134 -13.36 -13.38 -8.06
CA GLY A 134 -12.21 -13.85 -7.31
C GLY A 134 -12.40 -13.68 -5.81
N VAL A 135 -11.42 -14.16 -5.06
CA VAL A 135 -11.40 -14.09 -3.59
C VAL A 135 -10.06 -13.57 -3.10
N CYS A 136 -10.08 -12.82 -1.99
CA CYS A 136 -8.89 -12.48 -1.24
C CYS A 136 -8.74 -13.41 -0.03
N GLN A 137 -7.54 -13.94 0.19
CA GLN A 137 -7.18 -14.69 1.38
C GLN A 137 -5.95 -14.08 2.03
N ILE A 138 -5.87 -14.04 3.35
CA ILE A 138 -4.65 -13.59 4.03
C ILE A 138 -3.51 -14.55 3.67
N ALA A 139 -2.38 -14.01 3.24
CA ALA A 139 -1.18 -14.79 2.97
C ALA A 139 -0.60 -15.28 4.32
N GLU A 140 -0.36 -16.59 4.44
CA GLU A 140 0.22 -17.23 5.63
C GLU A 140 1.74 -17.06 5.73
#